data_AF-A0A815F9H6-F1
#
_entry.id   AF-A0A815F9H6-F1
#
_cell.length_a   1.000
_cell.length_b   1.000
_cell.length_c   1.000
_cell.angle_alpha   90.00
_cell.angle_beta   90.00
_cell.angle_gamma   90.00
#
_symmetry.space_group_name_H-M   'P 1'
#
loop_
_entity.id
_entity.type
_entity.pdbx_description
1 polymer ?
#
loop_
_entity_poly.entity_id
_entity_poly.type
_entity_poly.pdbx_seq_one_letter_code
_entity_poly.pdbx_strand_id
1 'polypeptide(L)'
;MDCPLIFLSTLLLILTHKADSTNWDYSKHGPHVWSETHPKCAGHNQSPINIQTACTVYRNFKPFHFTPDHSKQVKFTLKNNGHTITAEPDGPVTLSLTGGNLIGKFDFKGFHLHWGPNHNTGSEHQV
;
A
#
# COMPACT_ATOMS: atom_id res chain seq x y z
N MET A 1 -23.80 -28.88 53.88
CA MET A 1 -24.79 -28.29 52.96
C MET A 1 -24.02 -27.87 51.74
N ASP A 2 -24.06 -28.75 50.75
CA ASP A 2 -23.19 -28.74 49.59
C ASP A 2 -23.63 -27.67 48.59
N CYS A 3 -22.68 -26.86 48.14
CA CYS A 3 -22.86 -25.88 47.08
C CYS A 3 -22.63 -26.59 45.73
N PRO A 4 -23.62 -26.74 44.85
CA PRO A 4 -23.42 -27.46 43.61
C PRO A 4 -22.67 -26.58 42.61
N LEU A 5 -21.56 -27.13 42.10
CA LEU A 5 -20.82 -26.61 40.95
C LEU A 5 -21.68 -26.75 39.69
N ILE A 6 -22.22 -25.64 39.19
CA ILE A 6 -22.82 -25.58 37.86
C ILE A 6 -21.66 -25.42 36.86
N PHE A 7 -21.32 -26.51 36.16
CA PHE A 7 -20.48 -26.45 34.97
C PHE A 7 -21.28 -25.79 33.84
N LEU A 8 -21.18 -24.46 33.72
CA LEU A 8 -21.66 -23.75 32.54
C LEU A 8 -20.65 -23.99 31.41
N SER A 9 -20.93 -25.01 30.58
CA SER A 9 -20.30 -25.19 29.28
C SER A 9 -20.66 -23.99 28.40
N THR A 10 -19.85 -22.93 28.43
CA THR A 10 -19.94 -21.85 27.45
C THR A 10 -19.46 -22.39 26.11
N LEU A 11 -20.42 -22.78 25.27
CA LEU A 11 -20.20 -22.97 23.83
C LEU A 11 -19.78 -21.60 23.27
N LEU A 12 -18.48 -21.39 23.16
CA LEU A 12 -17.93 -20.22 22.49
C LEU A 12 -18.24 -20.39 20.99
N LEU A 13 -19.40 -19.88 20.55
CA LEU A 13 -19.60 -19.55 19.15
C LEU A 13 -18.54 -18.51 18.82
N ILE A 14 -17.40 -18.97 18.30
CA ILE A 14 -16.53 -18.12 17.52
C ILE A 14 -17.36 -17.77 16.29
N LEU A 15 -18.11 -16.67 16.38
CA LEU A 15 -18.51 -15.93 15.21
C LEU A 15 -17.20 -15.56 14.54
N THR A 16 -16.77 -16.40 13.60
CA THR A 16 -15.82 -16.00 12.60
C THR A 16 -16.54 -14.88 11.87
N HIS A 17 -16.31 -13.64 12.31
CA HIS A 17 -16.47 -12.52 11.42
C HIS A 17 -15.49 -12.83 10.29
N LYS A 18 -16.00 -13.46 9.23
CA LYS A 18 -15.46 -13.22 7.90
C LYS A 18 -15.38 -11.70 7.83
N ALA A 19 -14.16 -11.18 7.86
CA ALA A 19 -13.93 -9.83 7.38
C ALA A 19 -14.52 -9.85 5.98
N ASP A 20 -15.72 -9.29 5.84
CA ASP A 20 -16.30 -9.04 4.55
C ASP A 20 -15.26 -8.17 3.86
N SER A 21 -14.54 -8.73 2.88
CA SER A 21 -13.59 -7.96 2.10
C SER A 21 -14.46 -7.02 1.28
N THR A 22 -14.86 -5.91 1.88
CA THR A 22 -15.70 -4.91 1.25
C THR A 22 -15.02 -4.52 -0.03
N ASN A 23 -15.63 -4.95 -1.14
CA ASN A 23 -15.01 -4.95 -2.45
C ASN A 23 -14.79 -3.49 -2.87
N TRP A 24 -13.54 -3.04 -2.84
CA TRP A 24 -13.17 -1.72 -3.33
C TRP A 24 -12.82 -1.85 -4.81
N ASP A 25 -13.13 -0.82 -5.60
CA ASP A 25 -12.73 -0.75 -7.00
C ASP A 25 -12.49 0.72 -7.40
N TYR A 26 -12.26 0.98 -8.69
CA TYR A 26 -12.13 2.35 -9.25
C TYR A 26 -13.38 2.81 -10.01
N SER A 27 -14.49 2.10 -9.85
CA SER A 27 -15.75 2.26 -10.56
C SER A 27 -16.90 2.52 -9.59
N LYS A 28 -17.82 1.57 -9.40
CA LYS A 28 -18.99 1.67 -8.53
C LYS A 28 -18.62 1.85 -7.06
N HIS A 29 -17.62 1.12 -6.56
CA HIS A 29 -17.09 1.28 -5.19
C HIS A 29 -15.77 2.04 -5.23
N GLY A 30 -15.79 3.17 -5.95
CA GLY A 30 -14.64 4.03 -6.21
C GLY A 30 -14.10 4.77 -4.97
N PRO A 31 -12.98 5.51 -5.13
CA PRO A 31 -12.34 6.28 -4.06
C PRO A 31 -13.29 7.17 -3.24
N HIS A 32 -14.32 7.74 -3.88
CA HIS A 32 -15.33 8.59 -3.24
C HIS A 32 -16.15 7.92 -2.13
N VAL A 33 -16.18 6.58 -2.06
CA VAL A 33 -16.89 5.81 -1.01
C VAL A 33 -15.97 4.88 -0.21
N TRP A 34 -14.67 4.83 -0.49
CA TRP A 34 -13.76 3.92 0.22
C TRP A 34 -13.78 4.12 1.75
N SER A 35 -14.01 5.35 2.22
CA SER A 35 -14.10 5.65 3.65
C SER A 35 -15.26 4.99 4.38
N GLU A 36 -16.31 4.57 3.67
CA GLU A 36 -17.47 3.90 4.28
C GLU A 36 -17.06 2.56 4.92
N THR A 37 -16.11 1.86 4.30
CA THR A 37 -15.64 0.55 4.77
C THR A 37 -14.17 0.55 5.21
N HIS A 38 -13.41 1.56 4.79
CA HIS A 38 -12.03 1.80 5.20
C HIS A 38 -11.92 3.23 5.79
N PRO A 39 -12.35 3.46 7.04
CA PRO A 39 -12.43 4.82 7.62
C PRO A 39 -11.14 5.63 7.56
N LYS A 40 -9.98 4.97 7.50
CA LYS A 40 -8.68 5.64 7.32
C LYS A 40 -8.56 6.42 6.01
N CYS A 41 -9.33 6.08 4.97
CA CYS A 41 -9.40 6.82 3.71
C CYS A 41 -9.95 8.26 3.88
N ALA A 42 -10.64 8.55 4.99
CA ALA A 42 -11.06 9.92 5.36
C ALA A 42 -10.06 10.64 6.29
N GLY A 43 -8.83 10.11 6.44
CA GLY A 43 -7.81 10.72 7.29
C GLY A 43 -7.19 12.00 6.71
N HIS A 44 -6.37 12.68 7.50
CA HIS A 44 -5.73 13.95 7.10
C HIS A 44 -4.42 13.80 6.31
N ASN A 45 -3.83 12.61 6.30
CA ASN A 45 -2.55 12.33 5.65
C ASN A 45 -2.74 11.32 4.51
N GLN A 46 -3.64 11.62 3.58
CA GLN A 46 -3.88 10.79 2.40
C GLN A 46 -2.96 11.18 1.24
N SER A 47 -2.67 10.20 0.40
CA SER A 47 -2.10 10.37 -0.93
C SER A 47 -3.13 9.88 -1.97
N PRO A 48 -3.02 10.30 -3.24
CA PRO A 48 -2.06 11.25 -3.79
C PRO A 48 -2.33 12.72 -3.42
N ILE A 49 -1.39 13.60 -3.79
CA ILE A 49 -1.54 15.06 -3.69
C ILE A 49 -1.11 15.75 -4.99
N ASN A 50 -1.59 16.98 -5.18
CA ASN A 50 -1.04 17.90 -6.17
C ASN A 50 0.15 18.67 -5.55
N ILE A 51 1.34 18.50 -6.12
CA ILE A 51 2.57 19.11 -5.63
C ILE A 51 2.71 20.51 -6.24
N GLN A 52 2.13 21.52 -5.58
CA GLN A 52 2.29 22.91 -5.99
C GLN A 52 3.72 23.37 -5.72
N THR A 53 4.56 23.39 -6.75
CA THR A 53 6.01 23.69 -6.64
C THR A 53 6.30 25.00 -5.91
N ALA A 54 5.49 26.04 -6.12
CA ALA A 54 5.60 27.34 -5.43
C ALA A 54 5.38 27.27 -3.92
N CYS A 55 4.67 26.25 -3.43
CA CYS A 55 4.38 26.04 -2.01
C CYS A 55 5.36 25.05 -1.36
N THR A 56 6.33 24.51 -2.11
CA THR A 56 7.32 23.59 -1.57
C THR A 56 8.38 24.32 -0.76
N VAL A 57 8.88 23.65 0.27
CA VAL A 57 9.96 24.19 1.11
C VAL A 57 11.24 23.45 0.79
N TYR A 58 12.25 24.19 0.32
CA TYR A 58 13.56 23.61 0.08
C TYR A 58 14.17 23.07 1.38
N ARG A 59 14.66 21.84 1.32
CA ARG A 59 15.38 21.15 2.39
C ARG A 59 16.58 20.44 1.78
N ASN A 60 17.74 20.62 2.40
CA ASN A 60 18.95 19.94 1.98
C ASN A 60 19.04 18.56 2.65
N PHE A 61 18.53 17.54 1.96
CA PHE A 61 18.63 16.15 2.41
C PHE A 61 19.90 15.49 1.90
N LYS A 62 20.36 14.44 2.59
CA LYS A 62 21.43 13.59 2.06
C LYS A 62 20.99 12.99 0.72
N PRO A 63 21.89 12.72 -0.24
CA PRO A 63 21.54 11.99 -1.45
C PRO A 63 20.88 10.65 -1.14
N PHE A 64 20.06 10.16 -2.06
CA PHE A 64 19.63 8.77 -2.04
C PHE A 64 20.81 7.85 -2.39
N HIS A 65 20.95 6.77 -1.65
CA HIS A 65 21.98 5.75 -1.86
C HIS A 65 21.32 4.42 -2.16
N PHE A 66 21.52 3.95 -3.38
CA PHE A 66 21.15 2.61 -3.81
C PHE A 66 22.31 1.65 -3.57
N THR A 67 22.03 0.34 -3.50
CA THR A 67 23.10 -0.65 -3.47
C THR A 67 23.97 -0.57 -4.72
N PRO A 68 25.27 -0.96 -4.65
CA PRO A 68 26.20 -0.84 -5.78
C PRO A 68 25.72 -1.52 -7.07
N ASP A 69 24.84 -2.52 -6.92
CA ASP A 69 24.32 -3.34 -8.01
C ASP A 69 22.89 -3.00 -8.44
N HIS A 70 22.39 -1.82 -8.10
CA HIS A 70 21.05 -1.36 -8.45
C HIS A 70 20.74 -1.32 -9.96
N SER A 71 21.78 -1.31 -10.82
CA SER A 71 21.65 -1.33 -12.28
C SER A 71 21.69 -2.74 -12.88
N LYS A 72 21.84 -3.80 -12.06
CA LYS A 72 21.79 -5.17 -12.55
C LYS A 72 20.41 -5.50 -13.11
N GLN A 73 20.40 -6.31 -14.17
CA GLN A 73 19.15 -6.81 -14.74
C GLN A 73 18.48 -7.79 -13.76
N VAL A 74 17.19 -7.55 -13.50
CA VAL A 74 16.34 -8.39 -12.66
C VAL A 74 15.19 -8.92 -13.53
N LYS A 75 14.87 -10.20 -13.39
CA LYS A 75 13.66 -10.79 -13.99
C LYS A 75 12.48 -10.58 -13.05
N PHE A 76 11.35 -10.19 -13.63
CA PHE A 76 10.12 -9.90 -12.91
C PHE A 76 8.98 -10.76 -13.43
N THR A 77 8.19 -11.29 -12.50
CA THR A 77 6.88 -11.84 -12.80
C THR A 77 5.85 -10.72 -12.74
N LEU A 78 5.15 -10.53 -13.85
CA LEU A 78 4.05 -9.57 -13.95
C LEU A 78 2.73 -10.27 -13.66
N LYS A 79 1.91 -9.66 -12.80
CA LYS A 79 0.56 -10.14 -12.47
C LYS A 79 -0.45 -9.01 -12.63
N ASN A 80 -1.51 -9.26 -13.38
CA ASN A 80 -2.70 -8.44 -13.35
C ASN A 80 -3.59 -8.89 -12.17
N ASN A 81 -3.80 -8.02 -11.19
CA ASN A 81 -4.63 -8.34 -10.02
C ASN A 81 -6.06 -7.78 -10.10
N GLY A 82 -6.48 -7.28 -11.27
CA GLY A 82 -7.79 -6.65 -11.50
C GLY A 82 -7.80 -5.14 -11.27
N HIS A 83 -6.80 -4.58 -10.60
CA HIS A 83 -6.69 -3.15 -10.29
C HIS A 83 -5.43 -2.50 -10.91
N THR A 84 -4.35 -3.27 -11.00
CA THR A 84 -3.05 -2.83 -11.54
C THR A 84 -2.29 -4.03 -12.13
N ILE A 85 -1.22 -3.75 -12.86
CA ILE A 85 -0.14 -4.70 -13.07
C ILE A 85 0.83 -4.54 -11.89
N THR A 86 1.13 -5.64 -11.20
CA THR A 86 2.19 -5.72 -10.18
C THR A 86 3.38 -6.48 -10.76
N ALA A 87 4.59 -6.02 -10.44
CA ALA A 87 5.85 -6.65 -10.83
C ALA A 87 6.65 -7.02 -9.58
N GLU A 88 6.89 -8.31 -9.37
CA GLU A 88 7.74 -8.82 -8.29
C GLU A 88 8.95 -9.57 -8.88
N PRO A 89 10.15 -9.46 -8.27
CA PRO A 89 11.30 -10.22 -8.72
C PRO A 89 11.09 -11.73 -8.63
N ASP A 90 11.55 -12.48 -9.64
CA ASP A 90 11.45 -13.95 -9.67
C ASP A 90 12.34 -14.64 -8.62
N GLY A 91 13.31 -13.92 -8.08
CA GLY A 91 14.30 -14.43 -7.13
C GLY A 91 14.76 -13.35 -6.16
N PRO A 92 15.70 -13.69 -5.26
CA PRO A 92 16.21 -12.73 -4.29
C PRO A 92 16.87 -11.54 -5.00
N VAL A 93 16.50 -10.34 -4.56
CA VAL A 93 17.13 -9.08 -4.99
C VAL A 93 17.78 -8.42 -3.80
N THR A 94 18.98 -7.87 -4.01
CA THR A 94 19.75 -7.13 -3.00
C THR A 94 19.59 -5.63 -3.17
N LEU A 95 18.57 -5.17 -3.91
CA LEU A 95 18.31 -3.76 -4.11
C LEU A 95 17.72 -3.14 -2.84
N SER A 96 18.43 -2.17 -2.28
CA SER A 96 17.97 -1.38 -1.13
C SER A 96 18.21 0.11 -1.35
N LEU A 97 17.44 0.93 -0.64
CA LEU A 97 17.52 2.40 -0.64
C LEU A 97 17.77 2.93 0.78
N THR A 98 18.72 3.87 0.90
CA THR A 98 18.99 4.66 2.11
C THR A 98 19.20 6.13 1.74
N GLY A 99 19.40 7.01 2.73
CA GLY A 99 19.63 8.43 2.50
C GLY A 99 18.34 9.23 2.31
N GLY A 100 18.42 10.42 1.72
CA GLY A 100 17.29 11.35 1.69
C GLY A 100 16.85 11.73 3.10
N ASN A 101 15.54 11.59 3.35
CA ASN A 101 14.92 11.73 4.66
C ASN A 101 14.40 10.37 5.20
N LEU A 102 14.91 9.26 4.69
CA LEU A 102 14.49 7.92 5.11
C LEU A 102 15.11 7.57 6.47
N ILE A 103 14.29 7.00 7.36
CA ILE A 103 14.74 6.45 8.64
C ILE A 103 15.09 4.98 8.43
N GLY A 104 16.34 4.71 8.06
CA GLY A 104 16.87 3.36 7.89
C GLY A 104 17.05 2.91 6.44
N LYS A 105 17.11 1.60 6.24
CA LYS A 105 17.30 0.93 4.95
C LYS A 105 16.00 0.27 4.52
N PHE A 106 15.60 0.53 3.28
CA PHE A 106 14.38 -0.01 2.67
C PHE A 106 14.77 -0.98 1.56
N ASP A 107 14.35 -2.24 1.68
CA ASP A 107 14.62 -3.26 0.67
C ASP A 107 13.51 -3.24 -0.39
N PHE A 108 13.89 -3.37 -1.66
CA PHE A 108 12.97 -3.36 -2.77
C PHE A 108 12.17 -4.67 -2.83
N LYS A 109 10.84 -4.53 -2.87
CA LYS A 109 9.91 -5.67 -2.93
C LYS A 109 9.31 -5.88 -4.32
N GLY A 110 9.03 -4.80 -5.05
CA GLY A 110 8.32 -4.80 -6.33
C GLY A 110 7.76 -3.43 -6.64
N PHE A 111 7.11 -3.30 -7.79
CA PHE A 111 6.41 -2.07 -8.18
C PHE A 111 5.06 -2.40 -8.82
N HIS A 112 4.22 -1.38 -8.93
CA HIS A 112 2.97 -1.43 -9.68
C HIS A 112 2.81 -0.10 -10.42
N LEU A 113 1.84 -0.04 -11.34
CA LEU A 113 1.66 1.11 -12.22
C LEU A 113 0.23 1.63 -12.11
N HIS A 114 0.08 2.94 -12.24
CA HIS A 114 -1.20 3.60 -12.46
C HIS A 114 -1.18 4.25 -13.83
N TRP A 115 -2.28 4.18 -14.56
CA TRP A 115 -2.40 4.74 -15.89
C TRP A 115 -3.84 5.16 -16.18
N GLY A 116 -4.00 6.04 -17.17
CA GLY A 116 -5.28 6.54 -17.62
C GLY A 116 -5.65 5.97 -18.99
N PRO A 117 -6.86 6.30 -19.48
CA PRO A 117 -7.31 5.86 -20.79
C PRO A 117 -6.60 6.57 -21.96
N ASN A 118 -5.83 7.63 -21.69
CA ASN A 118 -5.14 8.43 -22.71
C ASN A 118 -3.87 9.09 -22.15
N HIS A 119 -3.11 9.76 -23.02
CA HIS A 119 -1.84 10.41 -22.67
C HIS A 119 -1.96 11.63 -21.75
N ASN A 120 -3.17 12.16 -21.53
CA ASN A 120 -3.40 13.37 -20.73
C ASN A 120 -3.77 13.05 -19.28
N THR A 121 -3.99 11.79 -18.93
CA THR A 121 -4.47 11.35 -17.61
C THR A 121 -3.80 10.06 -17.18
N GLY A 122 -3.74 9.79 -15.87
CA GLY A 122 -3.33 8.47 -15.38
C GLY A 122 -2.37 8.47 -14.19
N SER A 123 -1.62 9.54 -13.98
CA SER A 123 -0.86 9.70 -12.76
C SER A 123 -1.79 9.94 -11.57
N GLU A 124 -1.44 9.40 -10.41
CA GLU A 124 -2.13 9.73 -9.16
C GLU A 124 -1.68 11.12 -8.65
N HIS A 125 -0.37 11.35 -8.59
CA HIS A 125 0.20 12.66 -8.24
C HIS A 125 0.23 13.61 -9.44
N GLN A 126 0.23 14.91 -9.15
CA GLN A 126 0.38 16.00 -10.12
C GLN A 126 1.45 16.99 -9.62
N VAL A 127 1.95 17.85 -10.53
CA VAL A 127 2.96 18.90 -10.27
C VAL A 127 2.51 20.20 -10.91
#